data_AF-A0A8T5U5U4-F1
#
_entry.id   AF-A0A8T5U5U4-F1
#
_cell.length_a   1.000
_cell.length_b   1.000
_cell.length_c   1.000
_cell.angle_alpha   90.00
_cell.angle_beta   90.00
_cell.angle_gamma   90.00
#
_symmetry.space_group_name_H-M   'P 1'
#
loop_
_entity.id
_entity.type
_entity.pdbx_description
1 polymer ?
#
loop_
_entity_poly.entity_id
_entity_poly.type
_entity_poly.pdbx_seq_one_letter_code
_entity_poly.pdbx_strand_id
1 'polypeptide(L)'
;MTDVYGTHENMVSEPSRDDLTKIKGIGVTTAEKLYNAKIETVKQIAEMTPEMLSETPGIGLASATKFIAAAKNRLEASQEEDIIGKTGRIQDSTKVKSVSDSIENYEVAEVIVDETEEIREESQKEVEEDFEPSKTEQKWYTNKYNYSKLTASYPPISERAEIINQQIEEEEQILIESDKQTELEQINEYEEEFTQETIPENQIRRDQPELKNTTEEEEVNYVNVEPKSIDFENSREGFSERNIHHQISKTFKAVGCYEIPCSLKALKQFTTGLDFLGCKLVKVSDDLRILLLFPVKWFDQEGTVLVEETKLELKSHANTNDLRNYNNLEQAIQNLLRVRDSVDEDLVHHQNISEFFQKYLHVELYSEKGVGNKKGVFPSGPTQYKVVIEPILLCNNPPRSMEKSIAFPYQRSTNLHAIDYPNLASLIRFLEKKYQMIESRTKRSNPIKEYQSANQKFCSKVRVASFLVFGYAVALAVIYFAELYYLLRLFNTIGYAVMGIYAFLLIILYFRAHKIKKNFLNRFETPYYMQNLEFSEIDLLDFKYEFTDELLTQFGYECLGKHAKFGVIEQSEANTLKNSLDMKKKESHFPTMYESEESKEDTKRVTSNNYGNKYISFLEDP
;
A
#
# COMPACT_ATOMS: atom_id res chain seq x y z
N MET A 1 -25.50 20.35 -86.82
CA MET A 1 -24.91 21.23 -85.81
C MET A 1 -24.48 20.35 -84.65
N THR A 2 -23.23 20.47 -84.24
CA THR A 2 -22.59 19.65 -83.20
C THR A 2 -22.47 20.49 -81.94
N ASP A 3 -23.08 20.04 -80.85
CA ASP A 3 -22.87 20.62 -79.52
C ASP A 3 -22.11 19.65 -78.62
N VAL A 4 -21.31 20.23 -77.72
CA VAL A 4 -20.22 19.58 -76.99
C VAL A 4 -20.64 19.32 -75.55
N TYR A 5 -20.47 18.08 -75.08
CA TYR A 5 -20.52 17.75 -73.65
C TYR A 5 -19.11 17.68 -73.07
N GLY A 6 -18.81 18.54 -72.10
CA GLY A 6 -17.59 18.51 -71.31
C GLY A 6 -17.85 17.92 -69.92
N THR A 7 -17.14 16.84 -69.58
CA THR A 7 -17.14 16.23 -68.25
C THR A 7 -16.07 16.88 -67.37
N HIS A 8 -16.45 17.39 -66.20
CA HIS A 8 -15.49 17.81 -65.18
C HIS A 8 -15.05 16.60 -64.33
N GLU A 9 -13.79 16.20 -64.45
CA GLU A 9 -13.16 15.32 -63.46
C GLU A 9 -12.79 16.11 -62.21
N ASN A 10 -13.36 15.74 -61.06
CA ASN A 10 -12.91 16.23 -59.76
C ASN A 10 -11.63 15.48 -59.36
N MET A 11 -10.47 16.14 -59.49
CA MET A 11 -9.23 15.68 -58.87
C MET A 11 -9.37 15.72 -57.34
N VAL A 12 -9.56 14.56 -56.72
CA VAL A 12 -9.35 14.38 -55.28
C VAL A 12 -7.85 14.37 -55.03
N SER A 13 -7.34 15.36 -54.31
CA SER A 13 -5.93 15.38 -53.90
C SER A 13 -5.68 14.26 -52.89
N GLU A 14 -4.77 13.34 -53.22
CA GLU A 14 -4.32 12.32 -52.27
C GLU A 14 -3.72 12.97 -51.02
N PRO A 15 -4.03 12.48 -49.80
CA PRO A 15 -3.49 13.05 -48.57
C PRO A 15 -1.97 12.84 -48.53
N SER A 16 -1.23 13.91 -48.26
CA SER A 16 0.23 13.82 -48.09
C SER A 16 0.56 12.99 -46.85
N ARG A 17 1.33 11.92 -47.03
CA ARG A 17 1.86 11.04 -45.99
C ARG A 17 2.57 11.82 -44.87
N ASP A 18 2.18 11.59 -43.63
CA ASP A 18 2.80 12.22 -42.46
C ASP A 18 4.17 11.60 -42.16
N ASP A 19 5.02 12.34 -41.45
CA ASP A 19 6.22 11.79 -40.83
C ASP A 19 5.91 11.23 -39.43
N LEU A 20 5.64 9.91 -39.39
CA LEU A 20 5.32 9.18 -38.16
C LEU A 20 6.47 9.13 -37.14
N THR A 21 7.72 9.41 -37.54
CA THR A 21 8.88 9.37 -36.61
C THR A 21 8.83 10.49 -35.57
N LYS A 22 7.97 11.49 -35.78
CA LYS A 22 7.70 12.58 -34.84
C LYS A 22 6.80 12.17 -33.66
N ILE A 23 6.31 10.93 -33.63
CA ILE A 23 5.57 10.36 -32.48
C ILE A 23 6.58 9.73 -31.51
N LYS A 24 6.59 10.17 -30.25
CA LYS A 24 7.55 9.69 -29.24
C LYS A 24 7.44 8.17 -29.05
N GLY A 25 8.52 7.46 -29.40
CA GLY A 25 8.61 6.00 -29.33
C GLY A 25 8.55 5.29 -30.69
N ILE A 26 8.18 5.98 -31.77
CA ILE A 26 8.20 5.44 -33.14
C ILE A 26 9.53 5.80 -33.81
N GLY A 27 10.47 4.86 -33.81
CA GLY A 27 11.71 4.98 -34.60
C GLY A 27 11.47 4.74 -36.10
N VAL A 28 12.46 5.05 -36.94
CA VAL A 28 12.41 4.89 -38.41
C VAL A 28 11.93 3.50 -38.83
N THR A 29 12.47 2.45 -38.22
CA THR A 29 12.11 1.04 -38.50
C THR A 29 10.67 0.70 -38.09
N THR A 30 10.12 1.35 -37.07
CA THR A 30 8.70 1.20 -36.68
C THR A 30 7.80 1.98 -37.62
N ALA A 31 8.21 3.19 -38.05
CA ALA A 31 7.49 3.96 -39.04
C ALA A 31 7.38 3.20 -40.38
N GLU A 32 8.49 2.61 -40.88
CA GLU A 32 8.48 1.74 -42.06
C GLU A 32 7.46 0.60 -41.98
N LYS A 33 7.37 -0.07 -40.82
CA LYS A 33 6.37 -1.13 -40.58
C LYS A 33 4.93 -0.61 -40.65
N LEU A 34 4.67 0.56 -40.08
CA LEU A 34 3.35 1.20 -40.11
C LEU A 34 2.95 1.60 -41.54
N TYR A 35 3.88 2.21 -42.31
CA TYR A 35 3.64 2.51 -43.72
C TYR A 35 3.40 1.23 -44.55
N ASN A 36 4.15 0.15 -44.29
CA ASN A 36 3.91 -1.15 -44.94
C ASN A 36 2.54 -1.75 -44.59
N ALA A 37 1.99 -1.43 -43.42
CA ALA A 37 0.63 -1.75 -42.99
C ALA A 37 -0.44 -0.75 -43.51
N LYS A 38 -0.07 0.20 -44.39
CA LYS A 38 -0.91 1.30 -44.92
C LYS A 38 -1.44 2.27 -43.85
N ILE A 39 -0.71 2.39 -42.74
CA ILE A 39 -0.93 3.40 -41.70
C ILE A 39 0.05 4.54 -42.01
N GLU A 40 -0.46 5.63 -42.58
CA GLU A 40 0.35 6.69 -43.21
C GLU A 40 0.20 8.07 -42.54
N THR A 41 -0.75 8.21 -41.61
CA THR A 41 -1.05 9.47 -40.92
C THR A 41 -1.04 9.31 -39.41
N VAL A 42 -0.69 10.37 -38.68
CA VAL A 42 -0.76 10.42 -37.20
C VAL A 42 -2.20 10.18 -36.74
N LYS A 43 -3.17 10.66 -37.52
CA LYS A 43 -4.61 10.50 -37.26
C LYS A 43 -5.05 9.04 -37.22
N GLN A 44 -4.62 8.22 -38.19
CA GLN A 44 -4.96 6.78 -38.21
C GLN A 44 -4.44 6.05 -36.97
N ILE A 45 -3.24 6.39 -36.47
CA ILE A 45 -2.69 5.81 -35.23
C ILE A 45 -3.53 6.23 -34.01
N ALA A 46 -3.97 7.48 -33.94
CA ALA A 46 -4.77 7.97 -32.82
C ALA A 46 -6.20 7.39 -32.77
N GLU A 47 -6.77 7.00 -33.92
CA GLU A 47 -8.12 6.44 -34.05
C GLU A 47 -8.17 4.91 -33.94
N MET A 48 -7.04 4.21 -34.08
CA MET A 48 -6.95 2.74 -33.93
C MET A 48 -7.06 2.27 -32.48
N THR A 49 -7.55 1.04 -32.29
CA THR A 49 -7.48 0.35 -30.99
C THR A 49 -6.10 -0.31 -30.80
N PRO A 50 -5.67 -0.58 -29.55
CA PRO A 50 -4.39 -1.24 -29.28
C PRO A 50 -4.26 -2.60 -29.95
N GLU A 51 -5.35 -3.35 -30.05
CA GLU A 51 -5.42 -4.69 -30.63
C GLU A 51 -5.11 -4.62 -32.13
N MET A 52 -5.86 -3.79 -32.88
CA MET A 52 -5.66 -3.59 -34.32
C MET A 52 -4.25 -3.11 -34.65
N LEU A 53 -3.70 -2.20 -33.85
CA LEU A 53 -2.34 -1.69 -34.08
C LEU A 53 -1.26 -2.76 -33.75
N SER A 54 -1.55 -3.67 -32.80
CA SER A 54 -0.66 -4.79 -32.45
C SER A 54 -0.64 -5.94 -33.46
N GLU A 55 -1.59 -6.00 -34.40
CA GLU A 55 -1.51 -6.91 -35.56
C GLU A 55 -0.35 -6.56 -36.51
N THR A 56 0.21 -5.34 -36.41
CA THR A 56 1.36 -4.91 -37.21
C THR A 56 2.65 -5.66 -36.78
N PRO A 57 3.34 -6.39 -37.68
CA PRO A 57 4.45 -7.27 -37.31
C PRO A 57 5.59 -6.62 -36.50
N GLY A 58 5.67 -7.01 -35.22
CA GLY A 58 6.66 -6.52 -34.27
C GLY A 58 6.28 -5.21 -33.57
N ILE A 59 4.98 -4.90 -33.47
CA ILE A 59 4.43 -3.94 -32.51
C ILE A 59 3.62 -4.74 -31.47
N GLY A 60 4.13 -4.86 -30.25
CA GLY A 60 3.37 -5.50 -29.16
C GLY A 60 2.27 -4.59 -28.60
N LEU A 61 1.25 -5.18 -27.96
CA LEU A 61 0.10 -4.46 -27.37
C LEU A 61 0.52 -3.28 -26.46
N ALA A 62 1.54 -3.48 -25.61
CA ALA A 62 2.08 -2.45 -24.72
C ALA A 62 2.91 -1.34 -25.41
N SER A 63 3.29 -1.54 -26.68
CA SER A 63 3.83 -0.49 -27.54
C SER A 63 2.71 0.21 -28.32
N ALA A 64 1.71 -0.55 -28.79
CA ALA A 64 0.53 0.00 -29.46
C ALA A 64 -0.21 1.03 -28.58
N THR A 65 -0.49 0.71 -27.31
CA THR A 65 -1.10 1.68 -26.36
C THR A 65 -0.30 2.98 -26.23
N LYS A 66 1.04 2.87 -26.14
CA LYS A 66 1.94 4.04 -26.06
C LYS A 66 1.94 4.87 -27.34
N PHE A 67 1.91 4.22 -28.50
CA PHE A 67 1.87 4.90 -29.80
C PHE A 67 0.54 5.64 -30.01
N ILE A 68 -0.59 5.03 -29.65
CA ILE A 68 -1.92 5.66 -29.69
C ILE A 68 -1.97 6.89 -28.78
N ALA A 69 -1.49 6.77 -27.53
CA ALA A 69 -1.45 7.89 -26.58
C ALA A 69 -0.54 9.03 -27.09
N ALA A 70 0.67 8.70 -27.55
CA ALA A 70 1.59 9.70 -28.10
C ALA A 70 1.08 10.36 -29.40
N ALA A 71 0.29 9.66 -30.21
CA ALA A 71 -0.36 10.21 -31.40
C ALA A 71 -1.50 11.18 -31.04
N LYS A 72 -2.33 10.85 -30.05
CA LYS A 72 -3.42 11.73 -29.56
C LYS A 72 -2.89 13.07 -29.05
N ASN A 73 -1.93 13.03 -28.11
CA ASN A 73 -1.31 14.23 -27.56
C ASN A 73 -0.68 15.11 -28.66
N ARG A 74 -0.18 14.51 -29.74
CA ARG A 74 0.40 15.24 -30.88
C ARG A 74 -0.66 15.95 -31.72
N LEU A 75 -1.84 15.35 -31.93
CA LEU A 75 -2.95 15.97 -32.65
C LEU A 75 -3.57 17.12 -31.86
N GLU A 76 -3.63 16.99 -30.53
CA GLU A 76 -4.08 18.07 -29.63
C GLU A 76 -3.13 19.28 -29.73
N ALA A 77 -1.82 19.07 -29.59
CA ALA A 77 -0.81 20.13 -29.73
C ALA A 77 -0.86 20.84 -31.09
N SER A 78 -1.02 20.10 -32.19
CA SER A 78 -1.14 20.72 -33.53
C SER A 78 -2.45 21.50 -33.73
N GLN A 79 -3.53 21.18 -33.03
CA GLN A 79 -4.76 21.99 -33.06
C GLN A 79 -4.57 23.32 -32.31
N GLU A 80 -3.82 23.34 -31.21
CA GLU A 80 -3.50 24.56 -30.48
C GLU A 80 -2.62 25.52 -31.31
N GLU A 81 -1.61 25.00 -32.01
CA GLU A 81 -0.76 25.80 -32.92
C GLU A 81 -1.59 26.47 -34.04
N ASP A 82 -2.56 25.75 -34.62
CA ASP A 82 -3.44 26.24 -35.69
C ASP A 82 -4.43 27.34 -35.20
N ILE A 83 -4.83 27.27 -33.93
CA ILE A 83 -5.67 28.29 -33.27
C ILE A 83 -4.83 29.57 -33.00
N ILE A 84 -3.61 29.42 -32.49
CA ILE A 84 -2.70 30.54 -32.24
C ILE A 84 -2.32 31.24 -33.56
N GLY A 85 -2.01 30.47 -34.61
CA GLY A 85 -1.68 30.98 -35.94
C GLY A 85 -2.79 31.79 -36.61
N LYS A 86 -4.06 31.45 -36.38
CA LYS A 86 -5.23 32.23 -36.88
C LYS A 86 -5.51 33.49 -36.06
N THR A 87 -5.16 33.50 -34.78
CA THR A 87 -5.44 34.63 -33.87
C THR A 87 -4.39 35.76 -34.02
N GLY A 88 -3.16 35.44 -34.45
CA GLY A 88 -2.06 36.39 -34.59
C GLY A 88 -2.14 37.44 -35.71
N ARG A 89 -3.27 37.59 -36.42
CA ARG A 89 -3.40 38.53 -37.56
C ARG A 89 -4.21 39.81 -37.27
N ILE A 90 -4.50 40.10 -36.01
CA ILE A 90 -5.20 41.35 -35.59
C ILE A 90 -4.51 41.95 -34.36
N GLN A 91 -3.36 42.60 -34.56
CA GLN A 91 -3.14 44.01 -34.19
C GLN A 91 -1.71 44.47 -34.48
N ASP A 92 -1.62 45.51 -35.30
CA ASP A 92 -0.39 46.24 -35.55
C ASP A 92 -0.28 47.42 -34.55
N SER A 93 0.95 47.83 -34.24
CA SER A 93 1.30 49.03 -33.45
C SER A 93 0.80 49.17 -32.00
N THR A 94 1.67 48.84 -31.03
CA THR A 94 2.00 49.76 -29.92
C THR A 94 3.46 49.57 -29.51
N LYS A 95 4.22 50.67 -29.51
CA LYS A 95 5.68 50.69 -29.37
C LYS A 95 6.07 51.01 -27.91
N VAL A 96 6.43 49.99 -27.13
CA VAL A 96 6.92 50.17 -25.75
C VAL A 96 8.43 49.97 -25.69
N LYS A 97 9.11 50.82 -24.91
CA LYS A 97 10.58 50.86 -24.81
C LYS A 97 11.10 49.73 -23.92
N SER A 98 12.18 49.10 -24.35
CA SER A 98 13.04 48.27 -23.52
C SER A 98 13.71 49.11 -22.42
N VAL A 99 13.62 48.63 -21.18
CA VAL A 99 14.48 49.06 -20.07
C VAL A 99 15.35 47.87 -19.71
N SER A 100 16.65 47.98 -19.97
CA SER A 100 17.65 47.14 -19.33
C SER A 100 17.92 47.69 -17.92
N ASP A 101 18.21 46.82 -16.97
CA ASP A 101 19.48 46.81 -16.22
C ASP A 101 19.47 45.75 -15.11
N SER A 102 20.67 45.36 -14.67
CA SER A 102 20.99 44.55 -13.46
C SER A 102 20.39 43.14 -13.33
N ILE A 103 21.20 42.13 -13.69
CA ILE A 103 21.38 40.90 -12.88
C ILE A 103 22.89 40.74 -12.66
N GLU A 104 23.28 40.49 -11.41
CA GLU A 104 24.67 40.47 -10.97
C GLU A 104 25.37 39.15 -11.34
N ASN A 105 26.67 39.23 -11.67
CA ASN A 105 27.51 38.06 -11.90
C ASN A 105 27.82 37.36 -10.57
N TYR A 106 27.62 36.05 -10.52
CA TYR A 106 28.27 35.18 -9.53
C TYR A 106 29.42 34.43 -10.19
N GLU A 107 30.63 34.60 -9.65
CA GLU A 107 31.82 33.87 -10.07
C GLU A 107 31.69 32.38 -9.66
N VAL A 108 31.80 31.47 -10.63
CA VAL A 108 31.98 30.04 -10.38
C VAL A 108 33.44 29.71 -10.61
N ALA A 109 34.12 29.25 -9.56
CA ALA A 109 35.54 28.94 -9.59
C ALA A 109 35.86 27.74 -10.50
N GLU A 110 36.96 27.84 -11.25
CA GLU A 110 37.57 26.72 -11.97
C GLU A 110 38.05 25.64 -10.99
N VAL A 111 37.64 24.39 -11.20
CA VAL A 111 38.35 23.22 -10.67
C VAL A 111 38.49 22.16 -11.76
N ILE A 112 39.63 22.23 -12.43
CA ILE A 112 40.50 21.12 -12.87
C ILE A 112 39.81 19.91 -13.53
N VAL A 113 40.02 19.83 -14.85
CA VAL A 113 39.97 18.60 -15.65
C VAL A 113 41.15 17.71 -15.28
N ASP A 114 40.92 16.40 -15.05
CA ASP A 114 41.74 15.36 -15.69
C ASP A 114 41.17 13.93 -15.57
N GLU A 115 41.68 13.06 -16.45
CA GLU A 115 41.62 11.59 -16.46
C GLU A 115 40.26 10.90 -16.69
N THR A 116 39.90 10.84 -17.98
CA THR A 116 39.18 9.70 -18.58
C THR A 116 40.00 8.40 -18.51
N GLU A 117 39.46 7.34 -17.92
CA GLU A 117 39.90 5.95 -18.17
C GLU A 117 38.74 5.10 -18.73
N GLU A 118 39.11 4.09 -19.53
CA GLU A 118 38.21 3.28 -20.35
C GLU A 118 37.32 2.34 -19.53
N ILE A 119 36.00 2.39 -19.76
CA ILE A 119 35.14 1.22 -19.53
C ILE A 119 34.61 0.74 -20.87
N ARG A 120 35.35 -0.22 -21.44
CA ARG A 120 35.01 -0.95 -22.64
C ARG A 120 33.88 -1.95 -22.34
N GLU A 121 32.73 -1.77 -22.95
CA GLU A 121 31.62 -2.71 -22.87
C GLU A 121 31.97 -4.04 -23.57
N GLU A 122 32.20 -5.11 -22.81
CA GLU A 122 32.11 -6.47 -23.34
C GLU A 122 30.69 -7.01 -23.20
N SER A 123 29.94 -6.89 -24.29
CA SER A 123 28.62 -7.47 -24.47
C SER A 123 28.71 -8.98 -24.70
N GLN A 124 28.83 -9.75 -23.62
CA GLN A 124 28.61 -11.20 -23.67
C GLN A 124 27.10 -11.50 -23.59
N LYS A 125 26.61 -12.26 -24.56
CA LYS A 125 25.27 -12.85 -24.54
C LYS A 125 25.17 -13.83 -23.38
N GLU A 126 24.41 -13.51 -22.34
CA GLU A 126 23.88 -14.54 -21.46
C GLU A 126 22.91 -15.40 -22.30
N VAL A 127 23.26 -16.69 -22.41
CA VAL A 127 22.32 -17.72 -22.85
C VAL A 127 21.47 -18.07 -21.64
N GLU A 128 20.16 -17.87 -21.73
CA GLU A 128 19.22 -18.47 -20.78
C GLU A 128 19.28 -19.99 -20.93
N GLU A 129 20.08 -20.64 -20.09
CA GLU A 129 19.91 -22.07 -19.80
C GLU A 129 18.81 -22.22 -18.74
N ASP A 130 17.66 -22.74 -19.16
CA ASP A 130 16.55 -23.14 -18.28
C ASP A 130 17.00 -24.23 -17.30
N PHE A 131 17.53 -23.81 -16.15
CA PHE A 131 17.99 -24.72 -15.12
C PHE A 131 16.80 -25.21 -14.27
N GLU A 132 16.09 -26.24 -14.73
CA GLU A 132 15.10 -26.95 -13.91
C GLU A 132 15.76 -27.44 -12.60
N PRO A 133 15.34 -26.97 -11.42
CA PRO A 133 15.90 -27.45 -10.17
C PRO A 133 15.51 -28.91 -9.93
N SER A 134 16.50 -29.78 -9.70
CA SER A 134 16.26 -31.21 -9.58
C SER A 134 15.21 -31.54 -8.50
N LYS A 135 14.30 -32.48 -8.82
CA LYS A 135 13.18 -32.93 -7.94
C LYS A 135 13.62 -33.45 -6.55
N THR A 136 14.91 -33.61 -6.32
CA THR A 136 15.50 -34.06 -5.05
C THR A 136 15.63 -32.93 -4.03
N GLU A 137 15.94 -31.69 -4.44
CA GLU A 137 16.12 -30.55 -3.50
C GLU A 137 14.77 -30.00 -2.97
N GLN A 138 13.67 -30.15 -3.72
CA GLN A 138 12.31 -29.80 -3.24
C GLN A 138 11.85 -30.64 -2.02
N LYS A 139 12.38 -31.86 -1.83
CA LYS A 139 11.95 -32.75 -0.74
C LYS A 139 12.41 -32.35 0.66
N TRP A 140 13.45 -31.52 0.79
CA TRP A 140 13.92 -31.05 2.11
C TRP A 140 13.06 -29.93 2.70
N TYR A 141 12.37 -29.14 1.88
CA TYR A 141 11.50 -28.05 2.34
C TYR A 141 10.01 -28.43 2.42
N THR A 142 9.56 -29.42 1.65
CA THR A 142 8.11 -29.77 1.56
C THR A 142 7.62 -30.70 2.66
N ASN A 143 8.49 -31.47 3.30
CA ASN A 143 8.06 -32.61 4.13
C ASN A 143 7.74 -32.28 5.60
N LYS A 144 7.61 -31.00 5.97
CA LYS A 144 7.36 -30.58 7.38
C LYS A 144 6.14 -29.67 7.59
N TYR A 145 5.53 -29.13 6.53
CA TYR A 145 4.39 -28.22 6.65
C TYR A 145 3.33 -28.48 5.57
N ASN A 146 2.15 -28.94 5.99
CA ASN A 146 1.04 -29.30 5.12
C ASN A 146 0.05 -28.13 5.01
N TYR A 147 0.26 -27.22 4.05
CA TYR A 147 -0.41 -25.92 3.97
C TYR A 147 -1.79 -25.92 3.27
N SER A 148 -2.44 -27.07 3.08
CA SER A 148 -3.70 -27.19 2.34
C SER A 148 -4.97 -26.71 3.08
N LYS A 149 -4.85 -25.91 4.14
CA LYS A 149 -5.96 -25.50 5.03
C LYS A 149 -6.19 -23.99 5.14
N LEU A 150 -5.57 -23.19 4.26
CA LEU A 150 -5.51 -21.71 4.38
C LEU A 150 -6.45 -20.95 3.43
N THR A 151 -7.49 -21.60 2.90
CA THR A 151 -8.61 -20.96 2.21
C THR A 151 -9.95 -21.40 2.83
N ALA A 152 -10.80 -20.40 3.07
CA ALA A 152 -12.18 -20.45 3.58
C ALA A 152 -12.44 -20.62 5.10
N SER A 153 -13.18 -19.63 5.62
CA SER A 153 -14.08 -19.65 6.79
C SER A 153 -13.50 -19.72 8.21
N TYR A 154 -14.23 -19.08 9.14
CA TYR A 154 -14.03 -19.15 10.59
C TYR A 154 -14.15 -20.61 11.08
N PRO A 155 -13.42 -21.03 12.14
CA PRO A 155 -13.73 -22.27 12.82
C PRO A 155 -15.17 -22.20 13.38
N PRO A 156 -15.97 -23.27 13.26
CA PRO A 156 -17.36 -23.27 13.69
C PRO A 156 -17.47 -23.06 15.21
N ILE A 157 -18.54 -22.38 15.62
CA ILE A 157 -18.74 -21.95 17.02
C ILE A 157 -18.73 -23.14 18.01
N SER A 158 -19.08 -24.36 17.59
CA SER A 158 -19.07 -25.53 18.48
C SER A 158 -17.66 -25.94 18.92
N GLU A 159 -16.63 -25.83 18.06
CA GLU A 159 -15.24 -26.15 18.43
C GLU A 159 -14.70 -25.18 19.49
N ARG A 160 -15.18 -23.93 19.50
CA ARG A 160 -14.89 -22.97 20.58
C ARG A 160 -15.67 -23.27 21.87
N ALA A 161 -16.91 -23.74 21.76
CA ALA A 161 -17.71 -24.10 22.93
C ALA A 161 -17.11 -25.28 23.69
N GLU A 162 -16.63 -26.33 22.98
CA GLU A 162 -15.96 -27.47 23.62
C GLU A 162 -14.67 -27.08 24.34
N ILE A 163 -13.81 -26.26 23.72
CA ILE A 163 -12.56 -25.80 24.36
C ILE A 163 -12.84 -24.91 25.58
N ILE A 164 -13.83 -24.01 25.50
CA ILE A 164 -14.20 -23.15 26.64
C ILE A 164 -14.82 -23.98 27.77
N ASN A 165 -15.69 -24.94 27.44
CA ASN A 165 -16.30 -25.83 28.45
C ASN A 165 -15.24 -26.71 29.14
N GLN A 166 -14.26 -27.24 28.41
CA GLN A 166 -13.14 -27.98 29.02
C GLN A 166 -12.31 -27.11 29.97
N GLN A 167 -12.06 -25.84 29.62
CA GLN A 167 -11.35 -24.92 30.52
C GLN A 167 -12.18 -24.55 31.76
N ILE A 168 -13.50 -24.44 31.63
CA ILE A 168 -14.41 -24.22 32.77
C ILE A 168 -14.46 -25.46 33.67
N GLU A 169 -14.52 -26.67 33.10
CA GLU A 169 -14.47 -27.93 33.87
C GLU A 169 -13.12 -28.12 34.60
N GLU A 170 -11.99 -27.72 34.00
CA GLU A 170 -10.68 -27.72 34.67
C GLU A 170 -10.61 -26.67 35.80
N GLU A 171 -11.11 -25.44 35.58
CA GLU A 171 -11.13 -24.40 36.63
C GLU A 171 -12.11 -24.74 37.77
N GLU A 172 -13.27 -25.34 37.49
CA GLU A 172 -14.21 -25.82 38.51
C GLU A 172 -13.64 -27.00 39.31
N GLN A 173 -12.93 -27.94 38.69
CA GLN A 173 -12.27 -29.03 39.42
C GLN A 173 -11.18 -28.51 40.37
N ILE A 174 -10.39 -27.52 39.94
CA ILE A 174 -9.38 -26.87 40.79
C ILE A 174 -10.05 -26.12 41.96
N LEU A 175 -11.18 -25.45 41.72
CA LEU A 175 -11.93 -24.77 42.79
C LEU A 175 -12.48 -25.77 43.82
N ILE A 176 -13.08 -26.87 43.34
CA ILE A 176 -13.64 -27.96 44.17
C ILE A 176 -12.55 -28.67 45.00
N GLU A 177 -11.33 -28.85 44.48
CA GLU A 177 -10.21 -29.36 45.29
C GLU A 177 -9.74 -28.35 46.34
N SER A 178 -9.78 -27.05 46.05
CA SER A 178 -9.40 -26.00 47.01
C SER A 178 -10.41 -25.84 48.17
N ASP A 179 -11.71 -25.95 47.89
CA ASP A 179 -12.76 -25.88 48.90
C ASP A 179 -12.78 -27.13 49.80
N LYS A 180 -12.58 -28.33 49.23
CA LYS A 180 -12.41 -29.58 49.99
C LYS A 180 -11.21 -29.57 50.94
N GLN A 181 -10.19 -28.76 50.66
CA GLN A 181 -9.04 -28.59 51.55
C GLN A 181 -9.32 -27.60 52.68
N THR A 182 -10.42 -26.83 52.59
CA THR A 182 -10.84 -25.82 53.58
C THR A 182 -11.98 -26.33 54.47
N GLU A 183 -12.84 -27.24 53.99
CA GLU A 183 -13.95 -27.82 54.78
C GLU A 183 -13.54 -28.89 55.81
N LEU A 184 -12.29 -29.35 55.82
CA LEU A 184 -11.80 -30.36 56.79
C LEU A 184 -11.50 -29.82 58.20
N GLU A 185 -11.67 -28.51 58.45
CA GLU A 185 -11.47 -27.88 59.76
C GLU A 185 -12.74 -27.37 60.47
N GLN A 186 -13.95 -27.58 59.93
CA GLN A 186 -15.19 -27.21 60.63
C GLN A 186 -16.18 -28.38 60.75
N ILE A 187 -16.86 -28.40 61.90
CA ILE A 187 -17.55 -29.58 62.45
C ILE A 187 -18.99 -29.68 61.96
N ASN A 188 -19.41 -30.92 61.68
CA ASN A 188 -20.79 -31.37 61.45
C ASN A 188 -21.85 -30.69 62.34
N GLU A 189 -22.96 -30.20 61.76
CA GLU A 189 -24.33 -30.43 62.26
C GLU A 189 -25.40 -29.96 61.24
N TYR A 190 -26.24 -30.89 60.75
CA TYR A 190 -27.54 -30.70 60.04
C TYR A 190 -27.53 -29.89 58.70
N GLU A 191 -28.43 -30.04 57.71
CA GLU A 191 -29.65 -30.86 57.55
C GLU A 191 -29.91 -31.21 56.05
N GLU A 192 -31.10 -31.77 55.76
CA GLU A 192 -31.58 -32.56 54.61
C GLU A 192 -31.91 -31.86 53.25
N GLU A 193 -32.28 -32.71 52.25
CA GLU A 193 -33.21 -32.50 51.09
C GLU A 193 -32.80 -31.61 49.86
N PHE A 194 -33.21 -31.84 48.58
CA PHE A 194 -33.83 -33.03 47.91
C PHE A 194 -33.78 -32.99 46.34
N THR A 195 -33.25 -34.05 45.69
CA THR A 195 -33.63 -34.60 44.34
C THR A 195 -33.46 -33.86 42.99
N GLN A 196 -33.57 -34.70 41.92
CA GLN A 196 -33.87 -34.46 40.49
C GLN A 196 -32.68 -34.20 39.54
N GLU A 197 -32.62 -34.74 38.32
CA GLU A 197 -33.45 -35.74 37.59
C GLU A 197 -32.60 -36.43 36.49
N THR A 198 -33.01 -37.61 35.98
CA THR A 198 -32.28 -38.34 34.92
C THR A 198 -33.14 -38.59 33.68
N ILE A 199 -32.62 -38.23 32.49
CA ILE A 199 -33.22 -38.52 31.17
C ILE A 199 -32.08 -38.93 30.19
N PRO A 200 -32.29 -39.87 29.23
CA PRO A 200 -31.25 -40.84 28.88
C PRO A 200 -30.61 -40.68 27.48
N GLU A 201 -29.52 -41.44 27.28
CA GLU A 201 -28.89 -41.68 25.97
C GLU A 201 -29.82 -42.33 24.94
N ASN A 202 -29.65 -41.99 23.65
CA ASN A 202 -29.63 -43.01 22.59
C ASN A 202 -29.02 -42.52 21.25
N GLN A 203 -27.96 -43.21 20.84
CA GLN A 203 -27.61 -43.63 19.47
C GLN A 203 -27.59 -42.59 18.32
N ILE A 204 -26.37 -42.26 17.86
CA ILE A 204 -26.12 -41.70 16.52
C ILE A 204 -25.48 -42.76 15.62
N ARG A 205 -26.09 -42.98 14.44
CA ARG A 205 -25.63 -43.89 13.39
C ARG A 205 -24.85 -43.09 12.35
N ARG A 206 -23.65 -43.56 11.95
CA ARG A 206 -22.82 -42.92 10.91
C ARG A 206 -23.22 -43.40 9.51
N ASP A 207 -23.36 -42.46 8.58
CA ASP A 207 -23.17 -42.68 7.14
C ASP A 207 -22.43 -41.45 6.56
N GLN A 208 -21.46 -41.68 5.67
CA GLN A 208 -20.70 -40.63 4.96
C GLN A 208 -21.18 -40.53 3.50
N PRO A 209 -21.19 -39.32 2.89
CA PRO A 209 -21.19 -39.17 1.44
C PRO A 209 -19.80 -38.75 0.89
N GLU A 210 -19.47 -39.25 -0.29
CA GLU A 210 -18.21 -38.96 -1.01
C GLU A 210 -18.25 -37.56 -1.66
N LEU A 211 -17.10 -36.87 -1.68
CA LEU A 211 -16.97 -35.52 -2.24
C LEU A 211 -16.49 -35.57 -3.71
N LYS A 212 -17.25 -34.97 -4.63
CA LYS A 212 -16.79 -34.70 -6.01
C LYS A 212 -16.23 -33.29 -6.10
N ASN A 213 -14.97 -33.17 -6.52
CA ASN A 213 -14.36 -31.88 -6.81
C ASN A 213 -14.88 -31.34 -8.15
N THR A 214 -15.45 -30.13 -8.11
CA THR A 214 -15.67 -29.29 -9.29
C THR A 214 -15.05 -27.94 -8.99
N THR A 215 -14.18 -27.45 -9.85
CA THR A 215 -13.53 -26.14 -9.70
C THR A 215 -14.25 -25.16 -10.60
N GLU A 216 -15.04 -24.28 -10.00
CA GLU A 216 -15.63 -23.12 -10.68
C GLU A 216 -14.89 -21.86 -10.21
N GLU A 217 -14.50 -21.01 -11.15
CA GLU A 217 -13.85 -19.73 -10.88
C GLU A 217 -14.94 -18.67 -10.65
N GLU A 218 -15.17 -18.28 -9.39
CA GLU A 218 -16.12 -17.21 -9.07
C GLU A 218 -15.54 -15.83 -9.44
N GLU A 219 -16.07 -15.23 -10.51
CA GLU A 219 -15.87 -13.81 -10.79
C GLU A 219 -16.55 -12.96 -9.71
N VAL A 220 -15.76 -12.36 -8.81
CA VAL A 220 -16.25 -11.45 -7.77
C VAL A 220 -16.71 -10.13 -8.40
N ASN A 221 -18.00 -10.05 -8.72
CA ASN A 221 -18.61 -8.86 -9.28
C ASN A 221 -18.76 -7.75 -8.22
N TYR A 222 -17.92 -6.72 -8.30
CA TYR A 222 -17.91 -5.60 -7.35
C TYR A 222 -19.12 -4.68 -7.55
N VAL A 223 -20.17 -4.88 -6.76
CA VAL A 223 -21.28 -3.93 -6.65
C VAL A 223 -20.76 -2.62 -6.07
N ASN A 224 -20.82 -1.56 -6.86
CA ASN A 224 -20.51 -0.20 -6.42
C ASN A 224 -21.62 0.28 -5.48
N VAL A 225 -21.42 0.12 -4.17
CA VAL A 225 -22.38 0.53 -3.15
C VAL A 225 -22.29 2.05 -2.98
N GLU A 226 -23.17 2.77 -3.69
CA GLU A 226 -23.39 4.19 -3.40
C GLU A 226 -23.77 4.36 -1.92
N PRO A 227 -23.13 5.28 -1.19
CA PRO A 227 -23.44 5.51 0.21
C PRO A 227 -24.86 6.10 0.31
N LYS A 228 -25.80 5.29 0.78
CA LYS A 228 -27.12 5.79 1.18
C LYS A 228 -26.92 6.87 2.25
N SER A 229 -27.28 8.11 1.91
CA SER A 229 -27.37 9.21 2.88
C SER A 229 -28.40 8.84 3.93
N ILE A 230 -27.94 8.47 5.12
CA ILE A 230 -28.78 8.30 6.30
C ILE A 230 -29.02 9.70 6.85
N ASP A 231 -30.29 10.11 6.99
CA ASP A 231 -30.65 11.41 7.58
C ASP A 231 -30.27 11.45 9.07
N PHE A 232 -29.08 11.98 9.36
CA PHE A 232 -28.45 11.96 10.69
C PHE A 232 -29.04 12.97 11.69
N GLU A 233 -29.85 13.94 11.26
CA GLU A 233 -30.31 15.03 12.15
C GLU A 233 -31.28 14.57 13.26
N ASN A 234 -32.01 13.46 13.06
CA ASN A 234 -32.99 12.96 14.04
C ASN A 234 -32.48 11.82 14.94
N SER A 235 -31.24 11.35 14.80
CA SER A 235 -30.70 10.22 15.57
C SER A 235 -29.68 10.61 16.64
N ARG A 236 -29.70 11.87 17.11
CA ARG A 236 -28.72 12.40 18.07
C ARG A 236 -29.03 12.10 19.55
N GLU A 237 -29.97 11.18 19.82
CA GLU A 237 -30.15 10.63 21.17
C GLU A 237 -28.88 9.93 21.62
N GLY A 238 -28.44 10.23 22.85
CA GLY A 238 -27.06 10.02 23.31
C GLY A 238 -26.46 8.64 22.98
N PHE A 239 -25.50 8.62 22.06
CA PHE A 239 -24.68 7.45 21.79
C PHE A 239 -23.86 7.11 23.03
N SER A 240 -24.34 6.15 23.83
CA SER A 240 -23.52 5.54 24.88
C SER A 240 -22.25 4.95 24.26
N GLU A 241 -21.09 5.15 24.92
CA GLU A 241 -19.80 4.57 24.54
C GLU A 241 -19.91 3.09 24.14
N ARG A 242 -20.71 2.30 24.89
CA ARG A 242 -20.96 0.88 24.64
C ARG A 242 -21.54 0.59 23.24
N ASN A 243 -22.39 1.49 22.73
CA ASN A 243 -22.97 1.38 21.39
C ASN A 243 -21.91 1.64 20.32
N ILE A 244 -21.10 2.68 20.49
CA ILE A 244 -19.99 3.02 19.59
C ILE A 244 -18.95 1.89 19.56
N HIS A 245 -18.60 1.33 20.73
CA HIS A 245 -17.69 0.19 20.80
C HIS A 245 -18.21 -1.04 20.03
N HIS A 246 -19.50 -1.39 20.20
CA HIS A 246 -20.12 -2.48 19.45
C HIS A 246 -20.12 -2.21 17.93
N GLN A 247 -20.38 -0.97 17.54
CA GLN A 247 -20.40 -0.51 16.16
C GLN A 247 -19.03 -0.57 15.48
N ILE A 248 -17.95 -0.18 16.17
CA ILE A 248 -16.56 -0.33 15.70
C ILE A 248 -16.21 -1.81 15.51
N SER A 249 -16.50 -2.66 16.51
CA SER A 249 -16.27 -4.13 16.42
C SER A 249 -17.03 -4.75 15.24
N LYS A 250 -18.28 -4.35 15.02
CA LYS A 250 -19.10 -4.78 13.86
C LYS A 250 -18.48 -4.32 12.55
N THR A 251 -17.99 -3.08 12.48
CA THR A 251 -17.34 -2.52 11.29
C THR A 251 -16.04 -3.23 10.96
N PHE A 252 -15.18 -3.50 11.95
CA PHE A 252 -13.97 -4.30 11.77
C PHE A 252 -14.28 -5.69 11.18
N LYS A 253 -15.24 -6.42 11.77
CA LYS A 253 -15.68 -7.72 11.25
C LYS A 253 -16.20 -7.63 9.81
N ALA A 254 -16.97 -6.59 9.48
CA ALA A 254 -17.52 -6.37 8.15
C ALA A 254 -16.46 -6.04 7.06
N VAL A 255 -15.28 -5.55 7.44
CA VAL A 255 -14.15 -5.33 6.51
C VAL A 255 -13.06 -6.40 6.60
N GLY A 256 -13.29 -7.50 7.32
CA GLY A 256 -12.31 -8.57 7.50
C GLY A 256 -11.13 -8.21 8.39
N CYS A 257 -11.29 -7.21 9.27
CA CYS A 257 -10.33 -6.84 10.29
C CYS A 257 -10.57 -7.66 11.57
N TYR A 258 -9.50 -8.23 12.11
CA TYR A 258 -9.48 -8.92 13.40
C TYR A 258 -9.27 -7.89 14.53
N GLU A 259 -10.17 -7.90 15.51
CA GLU A 259 -10.05 -7.06 16.71
C GLU A 259 -9.16 -7.76 17.74
N ILE A 260 -8.02 -7.15 18.09
CA ILE A 260 -7.13 -7.66 19.13
C ILE A 260 -7.70 -7.28 20.50
N PRO A 261 -8.06 -8.24 21.38
CA PRO A 261 -8.72 -7.93 22.64
C PRO A 261 -7.83 -7.12 23.58
N CYS A 262 -8.25 -5.89 23.90
CA CYS A 262 -7.51 -4.97 24.77
C CYS A 262 -7.29 -5.50 26.21
N SER A 263 -8.05 -6.51 26.62
CA SER A 263 -7.99 -7.20 27.92
C SER A 263 -6.83 -8.19 28.08
N LEU A 264 -6.13 -8.55 27.00
CA LEU A 264 -5.02 -9.51 27.06
C LEU A 264 -3.84 -8.93 27.86
N LYS A 265 -3.53 -9.53 29.01
CA LYS A 265 -2.47 -9.07 29.93
C LYS A 265 -1.12 -8.85 29.24
N ALA A 266 -0.73 -9.73 28.31
CA ALA A 266 0.52 -9.62 27.53
C ALA A 266 0.56 -8.37 26.63
N LEU A 267 -0.59 -7.88 26.17
CA LEU A 267 -0.70 -6.72 25.27
C LEU A 267 -1.03 -5.41 26.00
N LYS A 268 -1.16 -5.45 27.34
CA LYS A 268 -1.59 -4.30 28.15
C LYS A 268 -0.72 -3.05 27.93
N GLN A 269 0.57 -3.23 27.62
CA GLN A 269 1.49 -2.11 27.34
C GLN A 269 1.15 -1.35 26.05
N PHE A 270 0.49 -2.00 25.08
CA PHE A 270 0.02 -1.41 23.83
C PHE A 270 -1.44 -0.95 23.90
N THR A 271 -2.25 -1.59 24.73
CA THR A 271 -3.69 -1.28 24.82
C THR A 271 -3.96 -0.16 25.83
N THR A 272 -2.99 0.18 26.69
CA THR A 272 -3.11 1.30 27.63
C THR A 272 -3.24 2.63 26.89
N GLY A 273 -4.45 3.20 26.91
CA GLY A 273 -4.78 4.47 26.28
C GLY A 273 -5.53 4.34 24.95
N LEU A 274 -5.49 3.18 24.30
CA LEU A 274 -6.33 2.86 23.13
C LEU A 274 -7.72 2.38 23.55
N ASP A 275 -8.66 2.50 22.63
CA ASP A 275 -10.00 1.90 22.77
C ASP A 275 -10.08 0.61 21.95
N PHE A 276 -9.42 0.57 20.79
CA PHE A 276 -9.30 -0.61 19.94
C PHE A 276 -7.90 -0.78 19.34
N LEU A 277 -7.54 -2.03 19.04
CA LEU A 277 -6.42 -2.36 18.18
C LEU A 277 -6.90 -3.34 17.10
N GLY A 278 -7.10 -2.84 15.88
CA GLY A 278 -7.46 -3.64 14.72
C GLY A 278 -6.23 -4.27 14.05
N CYS A 279 -6.41 -5.40 13.38
CA CYS A 279 -5.40 -6.07 12.58
C CYS A 279 -6.00 -6.68 11.32
N LYS A 280 -5.40 -6.44 10.14
CA LYS A 280 -5.82 -7.06 8.89
C LYS A 280 -4.61 -7.59 8.12
N LEU A 281 -4.69 -8.86 7.69
CA LEU A 281 -3.69 -9.47 6.82
C LEU A 281 -4.12 -9.34 5.36
N VAL A 282 -3.30 -8.69 4.54
CA VAL A 282 -3.57 -8.39 3.14
C VAL A 282 -2.58 -9.17 2.28
N LYS A 283 -3.08 -9.96 1.32
CA LYS A 283 -2.25 -10.61 0.30
C LYS A 283 -1.94 -9.61 -0.82
N VAL A 284 -0.67 -9.51 -1.21
CA VAL A 284 -0.24 -8.76 -2.41
C VAL A 284 0.18 -9.74 -3.51
N SER A 285 0.97 -10.75 -3.14
CA SER A 285 1.39 -11.85 -4.00
C SER A 285 1.50 -13.15 -3.17
N ASP A 286 1.96 -14.24 -3.78
CA ASP A 286 2.18 -15.50 -3.04
C ASP A 286 3.36 -15.40 -2.06
N ASP A 287 4.33 -14.54 -2.37
CA ASP A 287 5.57 -14.31 -1.64
C ASP A 287 5.58 -13.01 -0.81
N LEU A 288 4.51 -12.21 -0.85
CA LEU A 288 4.37 -10.98 -0.08
C LEU A 288 2.97 -10.79 0.51
N ARG A 289 2.93 -10.57 1.82
CA ARG A 289 1.75 -10.16 2.58
C ARG A 289 2.03 -8.91 3.41
N ILE A 290 1.01 -8.12 3.66
CA ILE A 290 1.07 -6.92 4.50
C ILE A 290 0.20 -7.16 5.73
N LEU A 291 0.77 -6.94 6.91
CA LEU A 291 0.05 -6.97 8.18
C LEU A 291 -0.26 -5.52 8.57
N LEU A 292 -1.49 -5.08 8.30
CA LEU A 292 -1.97 -3.77 8.69
C LEU A 292 -2.43 -3.81 10.15
N LEU A 293 -1.98 -2.85 10.95
CA LEU A 293 -2.40 -2.64 12.33
C LEU A 293 -3.03 -1.27 12.47
N PHE A 294 -4.17 -1.23 13.16
CA PHE A 294 -4.99 -0.02 13.33
C PHE A 294 -5.15 0.27 14.83
N PRO A 295 -4.19 0.97 15.47
CA PRO A 295 -4.41 1.62 16.76
C PRO A 295 -5.55 2.64 16.62
N VAL A 296 -6.67 2.46 17.32
CA VAL A 296 -7.80 3.40 17.25
C VAL A 296 -8.09 4.00 18.61
N LYS A 297 -8.21 5.34 18.62
CA LYS A 297 -8.66 6.13 19.76
C LYS A 297 -9.97 6.83 19.41
N TRP A 298 -11.02 6.57 20.20
CA TRP A 298 -12.26 7.35 20.16
C TRP A 298 -12.06 8.69 20.85
N PHE A 299 -12.57 9.76 20.23
CA PHE A 299 -12.46 11.13 20.68
C PHE A 299 -13.84 11.79 20.73
N ASP A 300 -14.45 11.73 21.90
CA ASP A 300 -15.84 12.13 22.15
C ASP A 300 -16.03 13.63 22.45
N GLN A 301 -15.04 14.48 22.17
CA GLN A 301 -15.16 15.91 22.45
C GLN A 301 -16.03 16.61 21.40
N GLU A 302 -16.88 17.52 21.85
CA GLU A 302 -17.63 18.39 20.96
C GLU A 302 -16.72 19.37 20.20
N GLY A 303 -17.02 19.57 18.91
CA GLY A 303 -16.24 20.41 18.01
C GLY A 303 -15.71 19.64 16.81
N THR A 304 -15.24 20.39 15.81
CA THR A 304 -14.63 19.85 14.58
C THR A 304 -13.12 19.79 14.76
N VAL A 305 -12.51 18.61 14.56
CA VAL A 305 -11.05 18.50 14.49
C VAL A 305 -10.58 18.98 13.11
N LEU A 306 -9.74 20.00 13.10
CA LEU A 306 -9.06 20.55 11.93
C LEU A 306 -7.69 19.90 11.82
N VAL A 307 -7.33 19.43 10.62
CA VAL A 307 -6.08 18.70 10.36
C VAL A 307 -5.22 19.47 9.36
N GLU A 308 -3.98 19.75 9.74
CA GLU A 308 -2.92 20.29 8.89
C GLU A 308 -1.77 19.27 8.78
N GLU A 309 -0.81 19.47 7.85
CA GLU A 309 0.34 18.57 7.68
C GLU A 309 1.15 18.39 8.97
N THR A 310 1.19 19.42 9.84
CA THR A 310 2.03 19.48 11.04
C THR A 310 1.29 19.45 12.38
N LYS A 311 0.00 19.82 12.44
CA LYS A 311 -0.77 19.92 13.70
C LYS A 311 -2.24 19.50 13.53
N LEU A 312 -2.90 19.17 14.63
CA LEU A 312 -4.36 19.06 14.74
C LEU A 312 -4.88 20.13 15.70
N GLU A 313 -6.02 20.74 15.39
CA GLU A 313 -6.68 21.72 16.26
C GLU A 313 -8.16 21.37 16.46
N LEU A 314 -8.64 21.40 17.71
CA LEU A 314 -10.08 21.24 17.98
C LEU A 314 -10.79 22.59 17.94
N LYS A 315 -11.66 22.79 16.95
CA LYS A 315 -12.55 23.94 16.88
C LYS A 315 -13.90 23.62 17.53
N SER A 316 -14.03 23.98 18.81
CA SER A 316 -15.30 23.92 19.54
C SER A 316 -16.34 24.88 18.94
N HIS A 317 -17.62 24.50 19.02
CA HIS A 317 -18.74 25.37 18.69
C HIS A 317 -19.15 26.28 19.87
N ALA A 318 -18.78 25.92 21.10
CA ALA A 318 -18.96 26.79 22.25
C ALA A 318 -17.87 27.87 22.27
N ASN A 319 -18.27 29.14 22.43
CA ASN A 319 -17.36 30.30 22.48
C ASN A 319 -16.37 30.30 23.67
N THR A 320 -16.43 29.30 24.54
CA THR A 320 -15.48 29.06 25.61
C THR A 320 -14.30 28.23 25.08
N ASN A 321 -13.15 28.88 24.86
CA ASN A 321 -11.87 28.21 24.65
C ASN A 321 -11.43 27.47 25.94
N ASP A 322 -12.06 26.34 26.25
CA ASP A 322 -11.68 25.53 27.40
C ASP A 322 -10.38 24.78 27.10
N LEU A 323 -9.31 25.22 27.77
CA LEU A 323 -7.95 24.68 27.65
C LEU A 323 -7.90 23.15 27.90
N ARG A 324 -8.88 22.61 28.64
CA ARG A 324 -9.02 21.17 28.90
C ARG A 324 -9.21 20.36 27.62
N ASN A 325 -10.01 20.85 26.67
CA ASN A 325 -10.36 20.09 25.47
C ASN A 325 -9.15 19.95 24.53
N TYR A 326 -8.30 20.98 24.47
CA TYR A 326 -7.02 20.93 23.74
C TYR A 326 -6.07 19.88 24.35
N ASN A 327 -5.91 19.90 25.67
CA ASN A 327 -5.05 18.92 26.36
C ASN A 327 -5.53 17.47 26.16
N ASN A 328 -6.85 17.25 26.09
CA ASN A 328 -7.43 15.93 25.81
C ASN A 328 -7.10 15.46 24.38
N LEU A 329 -7.15 16.34 23.37
CA LEU A 329 -6.78 16.00 21.99
C LEU A 329 -5.29 15.64 21.89
N GLU A 330 -4.41 16.48 22.43
CA GLU A 330 -2.98 16.24 22.42
C GLU A 330 -2.65 14.92 23.15
N GLN A 331 -3.26 14.67 24.32
CA GLN A 331 -3.08 13.40 25.03
C GLN A 331 -3.57 12.18 24.23
N ALA A 332 -4.68 12.30 23.51
CA ALA A 332 -5.19 11.23 22.63
C ALA A 332 -4.21 10.92 21.49
N ILE A 333 -3.65 11.96 20.85
CA ILE A 333 -2.63 11.84 19.80
C ILE A 333 -1.35 11.21 20.36
N GLN A 334 -0.82 11.73 21.48
CA GLN A 334 0.40 11.20 22.11
C GLN A 334 0.25 9.73 22.54
N ASN A 335 -0.94 9.32 23.00
CA ASN A 335 -1.22 7.91 23.28
C ASN A 335 -1.17 7.04 22.00
N LEU A 336 -1.81 7.47 20.90
CA LEU A 336 -1.76 6.76 19.62
C LEU A 336 -0.32 6.60 19.10
N LEU A 337 0.46 7.68 19.11
CA LEU A 337 1.84 7.68 18.61
C LEU A 337 2.76 6.85 19.51
N ARG A 338 2.64 6.97 20.83
CA ARG A 338 3.37 6.13 21.79
C ARG A 338 3.09 4.65 21.55
N VAL A 339 1.83 4.28 21.30
CA VAL A 339 1.49 2.88 21.03
C VAL A 339 2.04 2.42 19.69
N ARG A 340 1.91 3.22 18.61
CA ARG A 340 2.54 2.94 17.31
C ARG A 340 4.03 2.61 17.51
N ASP A 341 4.76 3.48 18.20
CA ASP A 341 6.20 3.34 18.42
C ASP A 341 6.53 2.14 19.32
N SER A 342 5.72 1.86 20.33
CA SER A 342 5.88 0.68 21.21
C SER A 342 5.63 -0.63 20.44
N VAL A 343 4.61 -0.68 19.58
CA VAL A 343 4.29 -1.84 18.73
C VAL A 343 5.44 -2.09 17.75
N ASP A 344 5.96 -1.03 17.12
CA ASP A 344 7.14 -1.07 16.26
C ASP A 344 8.36 -1.62 17.03
N GLU A 345 8.57 -1.20 18.28
CA GLU A 345 9.68 -1.67 19.12
C GLU A 345 9.54 -3.15 19.53
N ASP A 346 8.35 -3.62 19.93
CA ASP A 346 8.08 -5.02 20.28
C ASP A 346 8.31 -5.96 19.10
N LEU A 347 7.83 -5.57 17.92
CA LEU A 347 8.03 -6.29 16.66
C LEU A 347 9.52 -6.42 16.28
N VAL A 348 10.34 -5.41 16.57
CA VAL A 348 11.80 -5.47 16.35
C VAL A 348 12.49 -6.38 17.37
N HIS A 349 11.98 -6.46 18.60
CA HIS A 349 12.61 -7.17 19.71
C HIS A 349 12.16 -8.62 19.90
N HIS A 350 11.08 -9.07 19.25
CA HIS A 350 10.43 -10.36 19.45
C HIS A 350 9.87 -10.54 20.86
N GLN A 351 8.89 -9.69 21.16
CA GLN A 351 8.18 -9.71 22.44
C GLN A 351 6.69 -10.04 22.21
N ASN A 352 5.80 -9.47 23.02
CA ASN A 352 4.43 -9.94 23.25
C ASN A 352 3.53 -9.90 22.00
N ILE A 353 3.75 -8.96 21.08
CA ILE A 353 2.96 -8.85 19.84
C ILE A 353 3.39 -9.91 18.83
N SER A 354 4.68 -10.20 18.73
CA SER A 354 5.18 -11.26 17.84
C SER A 354 4.63 -12.64 18.24
N GLU A 355 4.64 -12.96 19.54
CA GLU A 355 4.05 -14.18 20.09
C GLU A 355 2.53 -14.23 19.88
N PHE A 356 1.84 -13.09 20.02
CA PHE A 356 0.40 -12.99 19.74
C PHE A 356 0.09 -13.33 18.28
N PHE A 357 0.82 -12.78 17.31
CA PHE A 357 0.59 -13.08 15.88
C PHE A 357 0.91 -14.53 15.53
N GLN A 358 1.94 -15.13 16.13
CA GLN A 358 2.21 -16.56 15.97
C GLN A 358 1.09 -17.42 16.55
N LYS A 359 0.63 -17.11 17.77
CA LYS A 359 -0.38 -17.92 18.48
C LYS A 359 -1.79 -17.81 17.88
N TYR A 360 -2.24 -16.61 17.53
CA TYR A 360 -3.65 -16.36 17.18
C TYR A 360 -3.91 -16.13 15.69
N LEU A 361 -2.92 -15.67 14.92
CA LEU A 361 -3.04 -15.51 13.46
C LEU A 361 -2.30 -16.59 12.67
N HIS A 362 -1.58 -17.48 13.35
CA HIS A 362 -0.68 -18.49 12.75
C HIS A 362 0.36 -17.87 11.80
N VAL A 363 0.80 -16.64 12.10
CA VAL A 363 1.85 -15.95 11.35
C VAL A 363 3.16 -16.01 12.15
N GLU A 364 4.07 -16.90 11.75
CA GLU A 364 5.41 -16.97 12.36
C GLU A 364 6.27 -15.81 11.83
N LEU A 365 6.30 -14.68 12.55
CA LEU A 365 7.07 -13.49 12.18
C LEU A 365 8.51 -13.61 12.70
N TYR A 366 9.47 -13.97 11.83
CA TYR A 366 10.89 -14.03 12.21
C TYR A 366 11.68 -12.79 11.78
N SER A 367 11.72 -11.75 12.61
CA SER A 367 12.59 -10.56 12.46
C SER A 367 14.05 -10.95 12.32
N GLU A 368 14.59 -10.86 11.10
CA GLU A 368 16.04 -10.93 10.86
C GLU A 368 16.69 -9.61 11.30
N LYS A 369 17.27 -9.57 12.50
CA LYS A 369 17.95 -8.38 13.03
C LYS A 369 19.06 -7.89 12.11
N GLY A 370 19.05 -6.58 11.82
CA GLY A 370 20.08 -5.94 11.03
C GLY A 370 21.39 -5.69 11.79
N VAL A 371 22.42 -5.24 11.06
CA VAL A 371 23.67 -4.77 11.67
C VAL A 371 23.34 -3.55 12.55
N GLY A 372 23.47 -3.71 13.88
CA GLY A 372 23.10 -2.68 14.85
C GLY A 372 21.72 -2.85 15.50
N ASN A 373 21.13 -4.07 15.47
CA ASN A 373 19.83 -4.41 16.09
C ASN A 373 18.60 -3.64 15.54
N LYS A 374 18.75 -2.93 14.42
CA LYS A 374 17.65 -2.20 13.79
C LYS A 374 16.75 -3.09 12.93
N LYS A 375 15.60 -2.52 12.55
CA LYS A 375 14.38 -3.20 12.08
C LYS A 375 14.64 -4.34 11.11
N GLY A 376 14.10 -5.50 11.44
CA GLY A 376 14.23 -6.71 10.64
C GLY A 376 13.11 -6.90 9.63
N VAL A 377 13.38 -7.76 8.65
CA VAL A 377 12.35 -8.31 7.76
C VAL A 377 11.67 -9.45 8.51
N PHE A 378 10.38 -9.70 8.23
CA PHE A 378 9.63 -10.82 8.80
C PHE A 378 9.33 -11.90 7.73
N PRO A 379 10.29 -12.73 7.32
CA PRO A 379 9.99 -13.98 6.64
C PRO A 379 9.15 -14.92 7.51
N SER A 380 8.22 -15.62 6.85
CA SER A 380 7.60 -16.86 7.32
C SER A 380 7.69 -17.87 6.17
N GLY A 381 8.71 -18.73 6.20
CA GLY A 381 9.05 -19.61 5.09
C GLY A 381 9.33 -18.83 3.78
N PRO A 382 8.61 -19.10 2.67
CA PRO A 382 8.79 -18.39 1.41
C PRO A 382 8.10 -17.02 1.37
N THR A 383 7.19 -16.72 2.31
CA THR A 383 6.38 -15.51 2.30
C THR A 383 7.01 -14.43 3.16
N GLN A 384 7.21 -13.25 2.59
CA GLN A 384 7.59 -12.06 3.33
C GLN A 384 6.36 -11.39 3.93
N TYR A 385 6.45 -10.96 5.19
CA TYR A 385 5.49 -10.07 5.82
C TYR A 385 6.10 -8.67 5.97
N LYS A 386 5.33 -7.65 5.58
CA LYS A 386 5.59 -6.24 5.88
C LYS A 386 4.56 -5.79 6.90
N VAL A 387 4.99 -5.29 8.05
CA VAL A 387 4.07 -4.72 9.05
C VAL A 387 3.94 -3.22 8.82
N VAL A 388 2.71 -2.72 8.89
CA VAL A 388 2.36 -1.33 8.65
C VAL A 388 1.35 -0.92 9.73
N ILE A 389 1.62 0.20 10.41
CA ILE A 389 0.81 0.66 11.54
C ILE A 389 0.21 2.01 11.18
N GLU A 390 -1.12 2.04 11.07
CA GLU A 390 -1.90 3.23 10.70
C GLU A 390 -2.75 3.65 11.91
N PRO A 391 -2.28 4.59 12.76
CA PRO A 391 -3.07 5.10 13.87
C PRO A 391 -4.26 5.93 13.35
N ILE A 392 -5.40 5.76 14.00
CA ILE A 392 -6.67 6.39 13.64
C ILE A 392 -7.25 7.09 14.88
N LEU A 393 -7.41 8.40 14.79
CA LEU A 393 -8.24 9.18 15.69
C LEU A 393 -9.68 9.17 15.15
N LEU A 394 -10.59 8.57 15.90
CA LEU A 394 -11.99 8.43 15.52
C LEU A 394 -12.83 9.48 16.26
N CYS A 395 -13.34 10.46 15.54
CA CYS A 395 -14.00 11.65 16.08
C CYS A 395 -15.53 11.51 16.07
N ASN A 396 -16.20 12.15 17.03
CA ASN A 396 -17.66 12.22 17.07
C ASN A 396 -18.25 13.14 15.97
N ASN A 397 -17.59 14.27 15.68
CA ASN A 397 -17.93 15.14 14.56
C ASN A 397 -16.97 14.92 13.37
N PRO A 398 -17.43 15.06 12.10
CA PRO A 398 -16.61 14.87 10.92
C PRO A 398 -15.41 15.84 10.90
N PRO A 399 -14.17 15.35 10.95
CA PRO A 399 -12.98 16.18 10.90
C PRO A 399 -12.81 16.81 9.50
N ARG A 400 -11.95 17.83 9.40
CA ARG A 400 -11.70 18.54 8.14
C ARG A 400 -10.20 18.75 7.93
N SER A 401 -9.72 18.45 6.73
CA SER A 401 -8.39 18.89 6.30
C SER A 401 -8.44 20.38 5.95
N MET A 402 -7.42 21.11 6.40
CA MET A 402 -7.25 22.54 6.15
C MET A 402 -6.43 22.82 4.88
N GLU A 403 -5.67 21.84 4.38
CA GLU A 403 -4.73 22.03 3.26
C GLU A 403 -5.30 21.62 1.90
N LYS A 404 -6.02 20.48 1.84
CA LYS A 404 -6.60 19.93 0.61
C LYS A 404 -7.96 19.30 0.89
N SER A 405 -8.85 19.35 -0.09
CA SER A 405 -10.15 18.65 -0.04
C SER A 405 -9.95 17.15 -0.27
N ILE A 406 -9.66 16.41 0.80
CA ILE A 406 -9.37 14.97 0.80
C ILE A 406 -10.42 14.20 1.59
N ALA A 407 -10.68 12.93 1.22
CA ALA A 407 -11.75 12.11 1.80
C ALA A 407 -11.55 11.76 3.29
N PHE A 408 -10.29 11.56 3.70
CA PHE A 408 -9.90 11.17 5.06
C PHE A 408 -8.85 12.16 5.58
N PRO A 409 -9.19 13.15 6.42
CA PRO A 409 -8.24 14.09 6.98
C PRO A 409 -7.03 13.39 7.62
N TYR A 410 -5.83 13.82 7.25
CA TYR A 410 -4.59 13.09 7.52
C TYR A 410 -3.44 14.03 7.87
N GLN A 411 -2.79 13.79 9.02
CA GLN A 411 -1.59 14.51 9.46
C GLN A 411 -0.35 13.74 9.02
N ARG A 412 0.32 14.24 7.99
CA ARG A 412 1.46 13.57 7.37
C ARG A 412 2.72 13.55 8.24
N SER A 413 2.93 14.54 9.11
CA SER A 413 4.09 14.58 10.02
C SER A 413 4.13 13.40 11.01
N THR A 414 2.96 12.87 11.37
CA THR A 414 2.78 11.80 12.35
C THR A 414 2.23 10.51 11.75
N ASN A 415 1.82 10.52 10.46
CA ASN A 415 1.09 9.44 9.81
C ASN A 415 -0.16 9.07 10.63
N LEU A 416 -1.03 10.06 10.87
CA LEU A 416 -2.26 9.91 11.67
C LEU A 416 -3.48 10.29 10.83
N HIS A 417 -4.44 9.38 10.73
CA HIS A 417 -5.77 9.70 10.20
C HIS A 417 -6.66 10.24 11.30
N ALA A 418 -7.42 11.30 11.01
CA ALA A 418 -8.59 11.68 11.77
C ALA A 418 -9.83 11.50 10.90
N ILE A 419 -10.76 10.66 11.32
CA ILE A 419 -12.02 10.37 10.62
C ILE A 419 -13.19 10.28 11.59
N ASP A 420 -14.41 10.41 11.11
CA ASP A 420 -15.62 10.04 11.83
C ASP A 420 -15.95 8.55 11.70
N TYR A 421 -16.78 8.05 12.63
CA TYR A 421 -17.17 6.63 12.66
C TYR A 421 -17.71 6.06 11.32
N PRO A 422 -18.63 6.73 10.59
CA PRO A 422 -19.16 6.22 9.32
C PRO A 422 -18.08 5.90 8.26
N ASN A 423 -16.98 6.66 8.25
CA ASN A 423 -15.91 6.51 7.26
C ASN A 423 -14.86 5.45 7.62
N LEU A 424 -14.92 4.84 8.81
CA LEU A 424 -13.95 3.82 9.25
C LEU A 424 -13.86 2.62 8.30
N ALA A 425 -14.99 2.14 7.79
CA ALA A 425 -15.01 1.04 6.82
C ALA A 425 -14.33 1.41 5.49
N SER A 426 -14.59 2.64 5.03
CA SER A 426 -14.04 3.20 3.78
C SER A 426 -12.53 3.43 3.89
N LEU A 427 -12.07 3.99 5.03
CA LEU A 427 -10.65 4.19 5.30
C LEU A 427 -9.89 2.85 5.31
N ILE A 428 -10.37 1.82 6.00
CA ILE A 428 -9.67 0.51 6.06
C ILE A 428 -9.54 -0.12 4.66
N ARG A 429 -10.58 -0.02 3.82
CA ARG A 429 -10.55 -0.49 2.41
C ARG A 429 -9.61 0.34 1.55
N PHE A 430 -9.58 1.65 1.75
CA PHE A 430 -8.62 2.53 1.07
C PHE A 430 -7.19 2.18 1.45
N LEU A 431 -6.88 2.00 2.74
CA LEU A 431 -5.55 1.63 3.22
C LEU A 431 -5.11 0.27 2.67
N GLU A 432 -6.00 -0.72 2.64
CA GLU A 432 -5.75 -2.01 1.98
C GLU A 432 -5.35 -1.84 0.50
N LYS A 433 -6.16 -1.11 -0.28
CA LYS A 433 -5.85 -0.82 -1.70
C LYS A 433 -4.56 -0.01 -1.86
N LYS A 434 -4.35 1.05 -1.06
CA LYS A 434 -3.13 1.89 -1.02
C LYS A 434 -1.90 1.01 -0.92
N TYR A 435 -1.83 0.15 0.09
CA TYR A 435 -0.64 -0.67 0.31
C TYR A 435 -0.48 -1.82 -0.69
N GLN A 436 -1.58 -2.40 -1.21
CA GLN A 436 -1.50 -3.33 -2.35
C GLN A 436 -0.95 -2.66 -3.63
N MET A 437 -1.40 -1.44 -3.92
CA MET A 437 -0.99 -0.68 -5.11
C MET A 437 0.48 -0.24 -5.03
N ILE A 438 0.94 0.23 -3.87
CA ILE A 438 2.36 0.58 -3.69
C ILE A 438 3.24 -0.66 -3.89
N GLU A 439 2.93 -1.78 -3.23
CA GLU A 439 3.76 -2.99 -3.35
C GLU A 439 3.71 -3.66 -4.74
N SER A 440 2.53 -3.72 -5.37
CA SER A 440 2.39 -4.37 -6.68
C SER A 440 3.04 -3.60 -7.83
N ARG A 441 3.08 -2.26 -7.75
CA ARG A 441 3.61 -1.41 -8.84
C ARG A 441 5.03 -0.91 -8.60
N THR A 442 5.52 -0.91 -7.37
CA THR A 442 6.93 -0.67 -7.11
C THR A 442 7.75 -1.80 -7.74
N LYS A 443 8.34 -1.56 -8.91
CA LYS A 443 9.15 -2.52 -9.72
C LYS A 443 10.41 -3.06 -9.03
N ARG A 444 10.57 -2.81 -7.73
CA ARG A 444 11.55 -3.45 -6.86
C ARG A 444 11.20 -4.94 -6.81
N SER A 445 11.89 -5.71 -7.65
CA SER A 445 12.15 -7.15 -7.49
C SER A 445 12.06 -7.53 -6.02
N ASN A 446 11.18 -8.48 -5.67
CA ASN A 446 10.87 -8.77 -4.27
C ASN A 446 12.20 -8.98 -3.51
N PRO A 447 12.55 -8.09 -2.56
CA PRO A 447 13.87 -8.09 -1.95
C PRO A 447 14.17 -9.41 -1.24
N ILE A 448 13.15 -10.16 -0.76
CA ILE A 448 13.38 -11.49 -0.19
C ILE A 448 13.84 -12.51 -1.23
N LYS A 449 13.29 -12.46 -2.45
CA LYS A 449 13.73 -13.32 -3.58
C LYS A 449 15.14 -12.94 -4.02
N GLU A 450 15.47 -11.65 -4.06
CA GLU A 450 16.84 -11.18 -4.30
C GLU A 450 17.81 -11.73 -3.25
N TYR A 451 17.45 -11.64 -1.96
CA TYR A 451 18.25 -12.13 -0.85
C TYR A 451 18.39 -13.66 -0.85
N GLN A 452 17.30 -14.40 -1.05
CA GLN A 452 17.31 -15.86 -1.15
C GLN A 452 18.15 -16.33 -2.35
N SER A 453 17.98 -15.72 -3.53
CA SER A 453 18.79 -16.00 -4.73
C SER A 453 20.27 -15.69 -4.48
N ALA A 454 20.59 -14.56 -3.85
CA ALA A 454 21.96 -14.21 -3.48
C ALA A 454 22.57 -15.19 -2.47
N ASN A 455 21.79 -15.66 -1.49
CA ASN A 455 22.24 -16.63 -0.50
C ASN A 455 22.45 -18.02 -1.14
N GLN A 456 21.55 -18.47 -2.01
CA GLN A 456 21.74 -19.68 -2.82
C GLN A 456 23.00 -19.59 -3.70
N LYS A 457 23.20 -18.45 -4.38
CA LYS A 457 24.41 -18.15 -5.18
C LYS A 457 25.69 -18.07 -4.32
N PHE A 458 25.59 -17.70 -3.04
CA PHE A 458 26.69 -17.75 -2.08
C PHE A 458 26.98 -19.20 -1.67
N CYS A 459 25.98 -19.96 -1.22
CA CYS A 459 26.13 -21.35 -0.80
C CYS A 459 26.65 -22.26 -1.93
N SER A 460 26.20 -22.06 -3.18
CA SER A 460 26.72 -22.82 -4.32
C SER A 460 28.17 -22.47 -4.63
N LYS A 461 28.57 -21.18 -4.57
CA LYS A 461 29.97 -20.77 -4.74
C LYS A 461 30.88 -21.27 -3.62
N VAL A 462 30.41 -21.28 -2.37
CA VAL A 462 31.13 -21.89 -1.25
C VAL A 462 31.30 -23.40 -1.49
N ARG A 463 30.22 -24.11 -1.84
CA ARG A 463 30.25 -25.55 -2.18
C ARG A 463 31.26 -25.85 -3.30
N VAL A 464 31.28 -25.04 -4.35
CA VAL A 464 32.26 -25.16 -5.46
C VAL A 464 33.69 -24.91 -4.97
N ALA A 465 33.93 -23.86 -4.19
CA ALA A 465 35.25 -23.59 -3.62
C ALA A 465 35.74 -24.70 -2.67
N SER A 466 34.84 -25.34 -1.93
CA SER A 466 35.17 -26.46 -1.02
C SER A 466 35.70 -27.70 -1.76
N PHE A 467 35.41 -27.88 -3.06
CA PHE A 467 35.99 -28.99 -3.83
C PHE A 467 37.52 -28.91 -3.93
N LEU A 468 38.12 -27.72 -3.83
CA LEU A 468 39.58 -27.56 -3.79
C LEU A 468 40.18 -28.21 -2.52
N VAL A 469 39.55 -27.96 -1.37
CA VAL A 469 39.96 -28.54 -0.08
C VAL A 469 39.67 -30.04 -0.03
N PHE A 470 38.54 -30.47 -0.60
CA PHE A 470 38.21 -31.90 -0.72
C PHE A 470 39.22 -32.65 -1.61
N GLY A 471 39.56 -32.10 -2.77
CA GLY A 471 40.58 -32.66 -3.67
C GLY A 471 41.96 -32.75 -3.01
N TYR A 472 42.36 -31.72 -2.27
CA TYR A 472 43.57 -31.74 -1.45
C TYR A 472 43.52 -32.86 -0.39
N ALA A 473 42.41 -33.02 0.32
CA ALA A 473 42.25 -34.05 1.36
C ALA A 473 42.30 -35.48 0.79
N VAL A 474 41.68 -35.72 -0.36
CA VAL A 474 41.76 -37.01 -1.07
C VAL A 474 43.19 -37.31 -1.51
N ALA A 475 43.89 -36.34 -2.10
CA ALA A 475 45.29 -36.51 -2.50
C ALA A 475 46.22 -36.73 -1.29
N LEU A 476 46.01 -36.03 -0.18
CA LEU A 476 46.74 -36.26 1.08
C LEU A 476 46.53 -37.69 1.60
N ALA A 477 45.30 -38.19 1.57
CA ALA A 477 44.98 -39.56 1.97
C ALA A 477 45.69 -40.60 1.09
N VAL A 478 45.71 -40.40 -0.23
CA VAL A 478 46.44 -41.29 -1.16
C VAL A 478 47.95 -41.28 -0.88
N ILE A 479 48.56 -40.11 -0.66
CA ILE A 479 49.99 -39.98 -0.31
C ILE A 479 50.31 -40.69 1.02
N TYR A 480 49.41 -40.58 2.01
CA TYR A 480 49.55 -41.21 3.31
C TYR A 480 49.46 -42.74 3.23
N PHE A 481 48.44 -43.28 2.54
CA PHE A 481 48.27 -44.73 2.36
C PHE A 481 49.32 -45.36 1.44
N ALA A 482 49.98 -44.58 0.58
CA ALA A 482 51.10 -45.03 -0.24
C ALA A 482 52.47 -44.98 0.47
N GLU A 483 52.52 -44.61 1.76
CA GLU A 483 53.74 -44.48 2.57
C GLU A 483 54.81 -43.52 1.99
N LEU A 484 54.39 -42.53 1.19
CA LEU A 484 55.28 -41.60 0.48
C LEU A 484 55.75 -40.44 1.38
N TYR A 485 56.37 -40.76 2.52
CA TYR A 485 56.72 -39.82 3.60
C TYR A 485 57.55 -38.59 3.15
N TYR A 486 58.41 -38.73 2.14
CA TYR A 486 59.17 -37.59 1.60
C TYR A 486 58.26 -36.53 0.94
N LEU A 487 57.25 -36.97 0.18
CA LEU A 487 56.29 -36.07 -0.45
C LEU A 487 55.38 -35.40 0.58
N LEU A 488 55.10 -36.05 1.71
CA LEU A 488 54.22 -35.52 2.77
C LEU A 488 54.65 -34.14 3.26
N ARG A 489 55.96 -33.87 3.39
CA ARG A 489 56.48 -32.55 3.81
C ARG A 489 56.17 -31.47 2.78
N LEU A 490 56.43 -31.74 1.50
CA LEU A 490 56.18 -30.81 0.40
C LEU A 490 54.67 -30.59 0.20
N PHE A 491 53.88 -31.66 0.30
CA PHE A 491 52.43 -31.62 0.18
C PHE A 491 51.78 -30.81 1.31
N ASN A 492 52.27 -30.93 2.55
CA ASN A 492 51.82 -30.08 3.67
C ASN A 492 52.11 -28.59 3.42
N THR A 493 53.27 -28.23 2.85
CA THR A 493 53.56 -26.83 2.47
C THR A 493 52.58 -26.32 1.41
N ILE A 494 52.26 -27.12 0.40
CA ILE A 494 51.20 -26.81 -0.58
C ILE A 494 49.84 -26.70 0.11
N GLY A 495 49.54 -27.57 1.08
CA GLY A 495 48.31 -27.55 1.85
C GLY A 495 48.07 -26.26 2.61
N TYR A 496 49.08 -25.71 3.27
CA TYR A 496 48.98 -24.40 3.91
C TYR A 496 48.67 -23.28 2.90
N ALA A 497 49.26 -23.33 1.69
CA ALA A 497 48.94 -22.37 0.63
C ALA A 497 47.50 -22.53 0.10
N VAL A 498 47.05 -23.77 -0.14
CA VAL A 498 45.67 -24.08 -0.58
C VAL A 498 44.65 -23.62 0.48
N MET A 499 44.91 -23.88 1.75
CA MET A 499 44.05 -23.43 2.86
C MET A 499 44.03 -21.90 2.99
N GLY A 500 45.16 -21.23 2.77
CA GLY A 500 45.23 -19.76 2.73
C GLY A 500 44.40 -19.16 1.59
N ILE A 501 44.52 -19.71 0.38
CA ILE A 501 43.72 -19.31 -0.79
C ILE A 501 42.23 -19.55 -0.53
N TYR A 502 41.87 -20.72 0.02
CA TYR A 502 40.49 -21.05 0.35
C TYR A 502 39.89 -20.10 1.40
N ALA A 503 40.64 -19.80 2.47
CA ALA A 503 40.22 -18.82 3.47
C ALA A 503 40.01 -17.42 2.87
N PHE A 504 40.90 -16.98 1.99
CA PHE A 504 40.77 -15.70 1.28
C PHE A 504 39.53 -15.67 0.37
N LEU A 505 39.25 -16.75 -0.38
CA LEU A 505 38.03 -16.88 -1.18
C LEU A 505 36.76 -16.85 -0.32
N LEU A 506 36.75 -17.55 0.83
CA LEU A 506 35.63 -17.49 1.77
C LEU A 506 35.42 -16.08 2.32
N ILE A 507 36.49 -15.33 2.63
CA ILE A 507 36.43 -13.93 3.08
C ILE A 507 35.80 -13.04 2.00
N ILE A 508 36.21 -13.18 0.73
CA ILE A 508 35.63 -12.42 -0.39
C ILE A 508 34.13 -12.74 -0.57
N LEU A 509 33.78 -14.03 -0.57
CA LEU A 509 32.38 -14.47 -0.70
C LEU A 509 31.53 -13.98 0.47
N TYR A 510 32.07 -14.02 1.70
CA TYR A 510 31.42 -13.51 2.90
C TYR A 510 31.19 -12.00 2.83
N PHE A 511 32.19 -11.20 2.44
CA PHE A 511 32.02 -9.75 2.27
C PHE A 511 30.98 -9.41 1.20
N ARG A 512 30.91 -10.18 0.10
CA ARG A 512 29.88 -10.00 -0.93
C ARG A 512 28.48 -10.33 -0.41
N ALA A 513 28.32 -11.45 0.29
CA ALA A 513 27.04 -11.84 0.91
C ALA A 513 26.60 -10.83 1.99
N HIS A 514 27.54 -10.38 2.83
CA HIS A 514 27.32 -9.35 3.84
C HIS A 514 26.91 -8.00 3.22
N LYS A 515 27.54 -7.57 2.11
CA LYS A 515 27.13 -6.35 1.38
C LYS A 515 25.68 -6.45 0.87
N ILE A 516 25.30 -7.60 0.31
CA ILE A 516 23.92 -7.84 -0.15
C ILE A 516 22.95 -7.86 1.04
N LYS A 517 23.28 -8.58 2.12
CA LYS A 517 22.46 -8.60 3.35
C LYS A 517 22.27 -7.19 3.94
N LYS A 518 23.34 -6.39 4.01
CA LYS A 518 23.26 -4.99 4.46
C LYS A 518 22.36 -4.13 3.56
N ASN A 519 22.53 -4.22 2.24
CA ASN A 519 21.69 -3.48 1.29
C ASN A 519 20.22 -3.90 1.37
N PHE A 520 19.94 -5.18 1.60
CA PHE A 520 18.61 -5.73 1.85
C PHE A 520 18.01 -5.13 3.13
N LEU A 521 18.68 -5.27 4.28
CA LEU A 521 18.23 -4.74 5.57
C LEU A 521 17.99 -3.23 5.56
N ASN A 522 18.87 -2.45 4.92
CA ASN A 522 18.74 -1.00 4.80
C ASN A 522 17.43 -0.57 4.09
N ARG A 523 16.80 -1.42 3.26
CA ARG A 523 15.49 -1.14 2.63
C ARG A 523 14.29 -1.31 3.60
N PHE A 524 14.52 -1.85 4.80
CA PHE A 524 13.49 -2.13 5.81
C PHE A 524 13.61 -1.30 7.08
N GLU A 525 14.74 -0.60 7.26
CA GLU A 525 14.94 0.30 8.40
C GLU A 525 13.98 1.50 8.35
N THR A 526 13.60 1.96 7.15
CA THR A 526 12.70 3.10 6.94
C THR A 526 11.22 2.71 7.08
N PRO A 527 10.47 3.31 8.03
CA PRO A 527 9.02 3.16 8.12
C PRO A 527 8.34 3.49 6.78
N TYR A 528 7.23 2.84 6.49
CA TYR A 528 6.58 2.91 5.18
C TYR A 528 6.25 4.35 4.74
N TYR A 529 5.72 5.14 5.67
CA TYR A 529 5.37 6.56 5.49
C TYR A 529 6.57 7.52 5.38
N MET A 530 7.78 7.05 5.73
CA MET A 530 9.04 7.78 5.54
C MET A 530 9.80 7.36 4.27
N GLN A 531 9.28 6.41 3.49
CA GLN A 531 9.92 6.03 2.24
C GLN A 531 9.63 7.07 1.16
N ASN A 532 10.67 7.60 0.52
CA ASN A 532 10.52 8.31 -0.74
C ASN A 532 10.06 7.29 -1.80
N LEU A 533 8.76 7.32 -2.09
CA LEU A 533 8.13 6.49 -3.11
C LEU A 533 8.20 7.24 -4.44
N GLU A 534 9.05 6.75 -5.33
CA GLU A 534 9.19 7.27 -6.70
C GLU A 534 8.15 6.60 -7.59
N PHE A 535 7.03 7.30 -7.83
CA PHE A 535 6.02 6.90 -8.81
C PHE A 535 6.22 7.65 -10.12
N SER A 536 6.05 6.95 -11.25
CA SER A 536 5.93 7.61 -12.56
C SER A 536 4.47 7.99 -12.84
N GLU A 537 4.25 8.95 -13.75
CA GLU A 537 2.90 9.34 -14.22
C GLU A 537 2.09 8.13 -14.72
N ILE A 538 2.77 7.11 -15.27
CA ILE A 538 2.14 5.88 -15.75
C ILE A 538 1.62 5.04 -14.57
N ASP A 539 2.36 4.95 -13.47
CA ASP A 539 1.92 4.20 -12.29
C ASP A 539 0.71 4.89 -11.63
N LEU A 540 0.67 6.23 -11.63
CA LEU A 540 -0.48 7.01 -11.16
C LEU A 540 -1.69 6.93 -12.08
N LEU A 541 -1.47 6.86 -13.41
CA LEU A 541 -2.54 6.62 -14.38
C LEU A 541 -3.16 5.23 -14.17
N ASP A 542 -2.33 4.22 -13.88
CA ASP A 542 -2.81 2.88 -13.52
C ASP A 542 -3.62 2.90 -12.21
N PHE A 543 -3.20 3.68 -11.20
CA PHE A 543 -3.96 3.87 -9.96
C PHE A 543 -5.32 4.56 -10.19
N LYS A 544 -5.45 5.42 -11.21
CA LYS A 544 -6.72 6.09 -11.56
C LYS A 544 -7.83 5.12 -12.04
N TYR A 545 -7.49 3.91 -12.49
CA TYR A 545 -8.49 2.89 -12.81
C TYR A 545 -9.01 2.15 -11.56
N GLU A 546 -8.33 2.27 -10.42
CA GLU A 546 -8.56 1.49 -9.20
C GLU A 546 -9.08 2.32 -8.02
N PHE A 547 -8.78 3.63 -8.03
CA PHE A 547 -9.30 4.62 -7.11
C PHE A 547 -10.29 5.56 -7.79
N THR A 548 -11.29 6.03 -7.03
CA THR A 548 -12.07 7.20 -7.43
C THR A 548 -11.20 8.46 -7.40
N ASP A 549 -11.60 9.53 -8.10
CA ASP A 549 -10.82 10.77 -8.13
C ASP A 549 -10.53 11.32 -6.71
N GLU A 550 -11.47 11.18 -5.77
CA GLU A 550 -11.30 11.54 -4.35
C GLU A 550 -10.23 10.70 -3.63
N LEU A 551 -10.22 9.38 -3.86
CA LEU A 551 -9.26 8.46 -3.25
C LEU A 551 -7.88 8.55 -3.90
N LEU A 552 -7.80 8.91 -5.19
CA LEU A 552 -6.54 9.18 -5.87
C LEU A 552 -5.92 10.49 -5.38
N THR A 553 -6.74 11.52 -5.14
CA THR A 553 -6.31 12.76 -4.47
C THR A 553 -5.82 12.49 -3.04
N GLN A 554 -6.53 11.66 -2.27
CA GLN A 554 -6.11 11.20 -0.94
C GLN A 554 -4.73 10.52 -1.00
N PHE A 555 -4.57 9.53 -1.88
CA PHE A 555 -3.31 8.81 -2.10
C PHE A 555 -2.16 9.76 -2.47
N GLY A 556 -2.42 10.70 -3.38
CA GLY A 556 -1.46 11.72 -3.79
C GLY A 556 -0.98 12.57 -2.61
N TYR A 557 -1.90 13.07 -1.79
CA TYR A 557 -1.55 13.87 -0.61
C TYR A 557 -0.74 13.08 0.43
N GLU A 558 -1.13 11.83 0.73
CA GLU A 558 -0.43 10.99 1.70
C GLU A 558 1.00 10.65 1.27
N CYS A 559 1.14 10.07 0.07
CA CYS A 559 2.41 9.51 -0.38
C CYS A 559 3.35 10.57 -0.98
N LEU A 560 2.83 11.52 -1.76
CA LEU A 560 3.64 12.49 -2.49
C LEU A 560 3.66 13.88 -1.81
N GLY A 561 2.61 14.21 -1.05
CA GLY A 561 2.50 15.48 -0.33
C GLY A 561 1.86 16.60 -1.14
N LYS A 562 1.66 17.76 -0.49
CA LYS A 562 0.89 18.87 -1.07
C LYS A 562 1.50 19.52 -2.32
N HIS A 563 2.82 19.44 -2.49
CA HIS A 563 3.57 20.05 -3.61
C HIS A 563 3.82 19.10 -4.79
N ALA A 564 3.18 17.93 -4.82
CA ALA A 564 3.33 16.94 -5.87
C ALA A 564 2.70 17.42 -7.19
N LYS A 565 3.53 17.70 -8.20
CA LYS A 565 3.11 18.14 -9.54
C LYS A 565 2.99 16.96 -10.51
N PHE A 566 1.88 16.23 -10.42
CA PHE A 566 1.53 15.14 -11.33
C PHE A 566 0.20 15.46 -12.00
N GLY A 567 0.16 15.50 -13.33
CA GLY A 567 -1.00 15.97 -14.08
C GLY A 567 -2.25 15.13 -13.82
N VAL A 568 -2.09 13.82 -13.64
CA VAL A 568 -3.15 12.89 -13.24
C VAL A 568 -3.80 13.27 -11.90
N ILE A 569 -3.00 13.69 -10.91
CA ILE A 569 -3.50 14.09 -9.58
C ILE A 569 -4.14 15.48 -9.64
N GLU A 570 -3.53 16.43 -10.35
CA GLU A 570 -4.08 17.79 -10.55
C GLU A 570 -5.45 17.74 -11.25
N GLN A 571 -5.63 16.87 -12.25
CA GLN A 571 -6.92 16.61 -12.88
C GLN A 571 -7.94 16.00 -11.91
N SER A 572 -7.50 15.06 -11.07
CA SER A 572 -8.31 14.41 -10.02
C SER A 572 -8.82 15.41 -8.98
N GLU A 573 -7.94 16.32 -8.56
CA GLU A 573 -8.26 17.43 -7.65
C GLU A 573 -9.25 18.41 -8.29
N ALA A 574 -9.03 18.80 -9.55
CA ALA A 574 -9.93 19.68 -10.28
C ALA A 574 -11.34 19.07 -10.47
N ASN A 575 -11.43 17.77 -10.79
CA ASN A 575 -12.68 17.03 -10.89
C ASN A 575 -13.42 16.98 -9.54
N THR A 576 -12.70 16.64 -8.46
CA THR A 576 -13.25 16.58 -7.10
C THR A 576 -13.80 17.95 -6.65
N LEU A 577 -13.05 19.02 -6.88
CA LEU A 577 -13.48 20.38 -6.58
C LEU A 577 -14.73 20.78 -7.40
N LYS A 578 -14.74 20.48 -8.70
CA LYS A 578 -15.89 20.76 -9.59
C LYS A 578 -17.15 20.02 -9.12
N ASN A 579 -17.03 18.73 -8.81
CA ASN A 579 -18.14 17.92 -8.29
C ASN A 579 -18.69 18.51 -6.97
N SER A 580 -17.81 18.93 -6.05
CA SER A 580 -18.21 19.57 -4.78
C SER A 580 -18.95 20.90 -4.98
N LEU A 581 -18.56 21.69 -5.99
CA LEU A 581 -19.22 22.94 -6.34
C LEU A 581 -20.59 22.72 -6.99
N ASP A 582 -20.70 21.71 -7.86
CA ASP A 582 -21.95 21.39 -8.54
C ASP A 582 -22.97 20.72 -7.60
N MET A 583 -22.54 19.98 -6.57
CA MET A 583 -23.41 19.54 -5.48
C MET A 583 -23.95 20.72 -4.66
N LYS A 584 -23.09 21.67 -4.24
CA LYS A 584 -23.52 22.89 -3.51
C LYS A 584 -24.50 23.76 -4.31
N LYS A 585 -24.35 23.83 -5.65
CA LYS A 585 -25.33 24.49 -6.54
C LYS A 585 -26.68 23.78 -6.55
N LYS A 586 -26.72 22.44 -6.51
CA LYS A 586 -27.96 21.66 -6.43
C LYS A 586 -28.65 21.85 -5.08
N GLU A 587 -27.90 21.80 -3.98
CA GLU A 587 -28.41 22.05 -2.63
C GLU A 587 -29.03 23.44 -2.51
N SER A 588 -28.35 24.48 -3.01
CA SER A 588 -28.89 25.86 -3.04
C SER A 588 -30.01 26.10 -4.07
N HIS A 589 -30.40 25.09 -4.85
CA HIS A 589 -31.54 25.15 -5.77
C HIS A 589 -32.76 24.33 -5.32
N PHE A 590 -32.72 23.70 -4.15
CA PHE A 590 -33.95 23.27 -3.49
C PHE A 590 -34.75 24.53 -3.11
N PRO A 591 -35.94 24.75 -3.69
CA PRO A 591 -36.76 25.88 -3.29
C PRO A 591 -37.13 25.69 -1.82
N THR A 592 -36.88 26.69 -0.99
CA THR A 592 -37.42 26.75 0.37
C THR A 592 -38.94 26.83 0.27
N MET A 593 -39.58 25.66 0.20
CA MET A 593 -41.03 25.49 -0.03
C MET A 593 -41.90 25.91 1.18
N TYR A 594 -41.28 26.62 2.12
CA TYR A 594 -41.84 27.24 3.32
C TYR A 594 -41.45 28.74 3.40
N GLU A 595 -41.54 29.47 2.29
CA GLU A 595 -41.97 30.87 2.40
C GLU A 595 -43.46 30.85 2.79
N SER A 596 -43.73 30.83 4.09
CA SER A 596 -45.07 31.00 4.64
C SER A 596 -45.61 32.37 4.25
N GLU A 597 -46.85 32.43 3.75
CA GLU A 597 -47.57 33.67 3.45
C GLU A 597 -47.97 34.44 4.72
N GLU A 598 -47.00 34.83 5.57
CA GLU A 598 -47.26 35.69 6.72
C GLU A 598 -47.04 37.17 6.38
N SER A 599 -48.17 37.86 6.25
CA SER A 599 -48.40 39.29 6.52
C SER A 599 -47.27 40.27 6.16
N LYS A 600 -47.50 41.00 5.06
CA LYS A 600 -46.88 42.32 4.83
C LYS A 600 -47.23 43.26 5.98
N GLU A 601 -46.26 43.60 6.83
CA GLU A 601 -46.36 44.76 7.73
C GLU A 601 -45.11 45.65 7.60
N ASP A 602 -45.33 46.94 7.41
CA ASP A 602 -44.32 47.89 6.97
C ASP A 602 -43.22 48.16 8.01
N THR A 603 -41.98 47.71 7.76
CA THR A 603 -40.80 48.27 8.45
C THR A 603 -39.63 48.56 7.50
N LYS A 604 -39.55 49.80 7.04
CA LYS A 604 -38.32 50.37 6.47
C LYS A 604 -37.21 50.41 7.52
N ARG A 605 -36.14 49.60 7.38
CA ARG A 605 -34.81 49.95 7.92
C ARG A 605 -33.63 49.25 7.23
N VAL A 606 -32.96 50.03 6.40
CA VAL A 606 -31.51 50.08 6.12
C VAL A 606 -30.63 49.08 6.89
N THR A 607 -30.01 48.13 6.17
CA THR A 607 -28.53 48.02 6.04
C THR A 607 -28.17 46.90 5.05
N SER A 608 -27.41 47.22 4.01
CA SER A 608 -26.88 46.25 3.03
C SER A 608 -25.57 45.66 3.52
N ASN A 609 -25.58 44.43 4.05
CA ASN A 609 -24.37 43.74 4.47
C ASN A 609 -23.81 42.83 3.36
N ASN A 610 -22.72 43.29 2.75
CA ASN A 610 -22.06 42.67 1.60
C ASN A 610 -20.99 41.66 2.05
N TYR A 611 -21.38 40.40 2.28
CA TYR A 611 -20.48 39.33 2.76
C TYR A 611 -20.07 38.30 1.69
N GLY A 612 -20.57 38.38 0.46
CA GLY A 612 -20.36 37.36 -0.58
C GLY A 612 -18.94 37.29 -1.18
N ASN A 613 -18.18 38.39 -1.19
CA ASN A 613 -16.99 38.52 -2.04
C ASN A 613 -15.65 38.18 -1.38
N LYS A 614 -15.62 37.68 -0.13
CA LYS A 614 -14.35 37.54 0.63
C LYS A 614 -13.62 36.20 0.50
N TYR A 615 -14.12 35.26 -0.29
CA TYR A 615 -13.50 33.95 -0.52
C TYR A 615 -12.81 33.78 -1.89
N ILE A 616 -12.98 34.74 -2.82
CA ILE A 616 -12.38 34.67 -4.15
C ILE A 616 -10.95 35.26 -4.15
N SER A 617 -10.67 36.26 -3.31
CA SER A 617 -9.37 36.96 -3.23
C SER A 617 -8.28 36.19 -2.44
N PHE A 618 -8.28 34.85 -2.50
CA PHE A 618 -7.26 34.00 -1.88
C PHE A 618 -6.58 33.04 -2.88
N LEU A 619 -6.97 33.10 -4.16
CA LEU A 619 -6.43 32.28 -5.26
C LEU A 619 -5.79 33.13 -6.39
N GLU A 620 -5.77 34.45 -6.25
CA GLU A 620 -5.23 35.39 -7.23
C GLU A 620 -4.26 36.39 -6.57
N ASP A 621 -3.11 35.90 -6.11
CA ASP A 621 -1.86 36.66 -6.01
C ASP A 621 -0.67 35.67 -6.09
N PRO A 622 0.36 35.92 -6.92
CA PRO A 622 1.48 34.99 -7.16
C PRO A 622 2.64 35.08 -6.15
#